data_AF-A0AAV0B538-F1
#
_entry.id   AF-A0AAV0B538-F1
#
_cell.length_a   1.000
_cell.length_b   1.000
_cell.length_c   1.000
_cell.angle_alpha   90.00
_cell.angle_beta   90.00
_cell.angle_gamma   90.00
#
_symmetry.space_group_name_H-M   'P 1'
#
loop_
_entity.id
_entity.type
_entity.pdbx_description
1 polymer ?
#
loop_
_entity_poly.entity_id
_entity_poly.type
_entity_poly.pdbx_seq_one_letter_code
_entity_poly.pdbx_strand_id
1 'polypeptide(L)'
;AEAAIEKIKQEVSNAKTKFLFFDLTMLSSDRKATQEFSSKESRLNILVNNAGIMATLYALSPDGIELQACNGTGHFKLTAYLLPI
;
A
#
# COMPACT_ATOMS: atom_id res chain seq x y z
N ALA A 1 -10.37 6.08 -3.43
CA ALA A 1 -9.72 5.36 -4.54
C ALA A 1 -10.35 5.70 -5.90
N GLU A 2 -11.68 5.65 -6.00
CA GLU A 2 -12.44 5.83 -7.25
C GLU A 2 -12.07 7.10 -8.03
N ALA A 3 -12.07 8.27 -7.37
CA ALA A 3 -11.72 9.54 -8.03
C ALA A 3 -10.32 9.54 -8.67
N ALA A 4 -9.33 8.91 -8.03
CA ALA A 4 -7.97 8.80 -8.56
C ALA A 4 -7.91 7.85 -9.76
N ILE A 5 -8.62 6.73 -9.70
CA ILE A 5 -8.72 5.75 -10.80
C ILE A 5 -9.36 6.39 -12.03
N GLU A 6 -10.45 7.14 -11.85
CA GLU A 6 -11.11 7.83 -12.96
C GLU A 6 -10.22 8.90 -13.59
N LYS A 7 -9.49 9.67 -12.78
CA LYS A 7 -8.49 10.62 -13.29
C LYS A 7 -7.41 9.93 -14.14
N ILE A 8 -6.87 8.80 -13.69
CA ILE A 8 -5.86 8.04 -14.46
C ILE A 8 -6.44 7.56 -15.80
N LYS A 9 -7.69 7.08 -15.84
CA LYS A 9 -8.34 6.63 -17.08
C LYS A 9 -8.58 7.78 -18.07
N GLN A 10 -8.84 8.98 -17.57
CA GLN A 10 -8.99 10.18 -18.41
C GLN A 10 -7.65 10.59 -19.03
N GLU A 11 -6.55 10.50 -18.29
CA GLU A 11 -5.20 10.83 -18.78
C GLU A 11 -4.60 9.71 -19.67
N VAL A 12 -4.94 8.46 -19.39
CA VAL A 12 -4.43 7.27 -20.09
C VAL A 12 -5.60 6.30 -20.36
N SER A 13 -6.19 6.41 -21.55
CA SER A 13 -7.43 5.72 -21.95
C SER A 13 -7.43 4.20 -21.81
N ASN A 14 -6.26 3.55 -21.89
CA ASN A 14 -6.10 2.09 -21.78
C ASN A 14 -5.45 1.64 -20.46
N ALA A 15 -5.36 2.51 -19.46
CA ALA A 15 -4.77 2.17 -18.17
C ALA A 15 -5.55 1.05 -17.47
N LYS A 16 -4.87 -0.08 -17.21
CA LYS A 16 -5.41 -1.18 -16.40
C LYS A 16 -5.15 -0.88 -14.93
N THR A 17 -6.12 -0.27 -14.26
CA THR A 17 -6.04 0.08 -12.84
C THR A 17 -6.95 -0.83 -12.01
N LYS A 18 -6.40 -1.33 -10.90
CA LYS A 18 -7.16 -2.06 -9.87
C LYS A 18 -6.85 -1.41 -8.53
N PHE A 19 -7.88 -1.21 -7.72
CA PHE A 19 -7.67 -0.80 -6.33
C PHE A 19 -7.23 -2.01 -5.51
N LEU A 20 -6.27 -1.79 -4.62
CA LEU A 20 -5.85 -2.72 -3.59
C LEU A 20 -5.74 -1.93 -2.28
N PHE A 21 -6.48 -2.34 -1.25
CA PHE A 21 -6.46 -1.64 0.03
C PHE A 21 -5.20 -1.98 0.81
N PHE A 22 -4.47 -0.96 1.26
CA PHE A 22 -3.34 -1.08 2.16
C PHE A 22 -3.22 0.20 3.00
N ASP A 23 -2.99 0.04 4.31
CA ASP A 23 -2.81 1.13 5.25
C ASP A 23 -1.47 0.94 5.99
N LEU A 24 -0.55 1.88 5.79
CA LEU A 24 0.78 1.84 6.42
C LEU A 24 0.72 1.75 7.95
N THR A 25 -0.33 2.30 8.55
CA THR A 25 -0.51 2.36 10.00
C THR A 25 -1.16 1.10 10.57
N MET A 26 -1.67 0.19 9.73
CA MET A 26 -2.37 -1.01 10.17
C MET A 26 -1.68 -2.27 9.67
N LEU A 27 -0.94 -2.94 10.54
CA LEU A 27 -0.14 -4.12 10.21
C LEU A 27 -0.96 -5.35 9.84
N SER A 28 -2.28 -5.34 9.99
CA SER A 28 -3.14 -6.41 9.47
C SER A 28 -3.57 -6.19 8.01
N SER A 29 -3.40 -4.97 7.49
CA SER A 29 -3.75 -4.62 6.12
C SER A 29 -2.74 -5.16 5.10
N ASP A 30 -1.47 -5.29 5.48
CA ASP A 30 -0.40 -5.81 4.61
C ASP A 30 -0.70 -7.24 4.10
N ARG A 31 -1.05 -8.17 4.99
CA ARG A 31 -1.35 -9.57 4.65
C ARG A 31 -2.57 -9.68 3.77
N LYS A 32 -3.61 -8.89 4.05
CA LYS A 32 -4.83 -8.88 3.22
C LYS A 32 -4.50 -8.37 1.81
N ALA A 33 -3.74 -7.28 1.72
CA ALA A 33 -3.30 -6.73 0.44
C ALA A 33 -2.45 -7.72 -0.35
N THR A 34 -1.47 -8.37 0.28
CA THR A 34 -0.57 -9.31 -0.43
C THR A 34 -1.27 -10.60 -0.83
N GLN A 35 -2.18 -11.12 -0.01
CA GLN A 35 -3.02 -12.27 -0.39
C GLN A 35 -3.92 -11.94 -1.57
N GLU A 36 -4.58 -10.78 -1.54
CA GLU A 36 -5.43 -10.35 -2.65
C GLU A 36 -4.62 -10.12 -3.93
N PHE A 37 -3.44 -9.51 -3.84
CA PHE A 37 -2.52 -9.36 -4.97
C PHE A 37 -2.12 -10.73 -5.54
N SER A 38 -1.64 -11.65 -4.70
CA SER A 38 -1.20 -13.00 -5.09
C SER A 38 -2.32 -13.84 -5.71
N SER A 39 -3.58 -13.58 -5.34
CA SER A 39 -4.74 -14.25 -5.92
C SER A 39 -5.07 -13.80 -7.35
N LYS A 40 -4.56 -12.62 -7.77
CA LYS A 40 -4.91 -11.97 -9.03
C LYS A 40 -3.74 -11.91 -10.00
N GLU A 41 -2.51 -11.84 -9.50
CA GLU A 41 -1.30 -11.63 -10.28
C GLU A 41 -0.21 -12.61 -9.82
N SER A 42 0.57 -13.15 -10.76
CA SER A 42 1.63 -14.13 -10.48
C SER A 42 3.03 -13.54 -10.46
N ARG A 43 3.16 -12.23 -10.69
CA ARG A 43 4.45 -11.53 -10.76
C ARG A 43 4.32 -10.05 -10.42
N LEU A 44 5.22 -9.56 -9.58
CA LEU A 44 5.42 -8.14 -9.29
C LEU A 44 6.70 -7.63 -9.97
N ASN A 45 6.56 -6.68 -10.88
CA ASN A 45 7.72 -6.09 -11.57
C ASN A 45 8.32 -4.90 -10.85
N ILE A 46 7.47 -4.01 -10.35
CA ILE A 46 7.87 -2.74 -9.74
C ILE A 46 6.96 -2.51 -8.53
N LEU A 47 7.59 -2.24 -7.38
CA LEU A 47 6.91 -1.74 -6.19
C LEU A 47 7.38 -0.31 -5.94
N VAL A 48 6.42 0.63 -5.83
CA VAL A 48 6.72 2.03 -5.51
C VAL A 48 6.24 2.35 -4.10
N ASN A 49 7.17 2.31 -3.14
CA ASN A 49 6.92 2.66 -1.75
C ASN A 49 6.87 4.19 -1.55
N ASN A 50 5.80 4.83 -2.04
CA ASN A 50 5.65 6.29 -2.07
C ASN A 50 4.90 6.87 -0.86
N ALA A 51 3.91 6.16 -0.32
CA ALA A 51 3.05 6.70 0.73
C ALA A 51 3.84 7.10 1.98
N GLY A 52 3.46 8.20 2.62
CA GLY A 52 4.08 8.64 3.87
C GLY A 52 3.42 9.89 4.44
N ILE A 53 3.50 10.04 5.76
CA ILE A 53 3.01 11.20 6.50
C ILE A 53 4.16 11.94 7.19
N MET A 54 4.05 13.26 7.31
CA MET A 54 5.05 14.09 7.95
C MET A 54 4.40 15.18 8.81
N ALA A 55 5.08 15.59 9.88
CA ALA A 55 4.68 16.67 10.77
C ALA A 55 3.27 16.47 11.37
N THR A 56 2.95 15.22 11.70
CA THR A 56 1.71 14.85 12.40
C THR A 56 1.90 14.95 13.91
N LEU A 57 0.81 15.16 14.65
CA LEU A 57 0.83 15.02 16.10
C LEU A 57 1.24 13.58 16.47
N TYR A 58 1.93 13.46 17.61
CA TYR A 58 2.28 12.15 18.15
C TYR A 58 1.02 11.32 18.38
N ALA A 59 0.98 10.14 17.79
CA ALA A 59 -0.01 9.13 18.04
C ALA A 59 0.58 7.76 17.76
N LEU A 60 -0.04 6.74 18.36
CA LEU A 60 0.29 5.35 18.11
C LEU A 60 -0.74 4.75 17.16
N SER A 61 -0.26 3.89 16.28
CA SER A 61 -1.10 3.02 15.48
C SER A 61 -1.76 1.94 16.35
N PRO A 62 -2.75 1.19 15.83
CA PRO A 62 -3.35 0.06 16.53
C PRO A 62 -2.33 -1.01 16.98
N ASP A 63 -1.18 -1.08 16.31
CA ASP A 63 -0.08 -2.01 16.58
C ASP A 63 0.98 -1.42 17.54
N GLY A 64 0.75 -0.22 18.10
CA GLY A 64 1.65 0.43 19.05
C GLY A 64 2.88 1.09 18.41
N ILE A 65 2.87 1.33 17.10
CA ILE A 65 3.96 1.99 16.37
C ILE A 65 3.63 3.47 16.21
N GLU A 66 4.60 4.36 16.40
CA GLU A 66 4.41 5.79 16.15
C GLU A 66 4.01 6.02 14.68
N LEU A 67 3.06 6.93 14.44
CA LEU A 67 2.44 7.11 13.11
C LEU A 67 3.44 7.46 12.00
N GLN A 68 4.43 8.34 12.22
CA GLN A 68 5.45 8.62 11.22
C GLN A 68 6.43 7.44 11.04
N ALA A 69 6.72 6.67 12.09
CA ALA A 69 7.52 5.45 12.01
C ALA A 69 6.83 4.37 11.15
N CYS A 70 5.49 4.41 11.03
CA CYS A 70 4.74 3.55 10.11
C CYS A 70 5.11 3.75 8.63
N ASN A 71 5.64 4.93 8.26
CA ASN A 71 6.19 5.14 6.91
C ASN A 71 7.32 4.13 6.61
N GLY A 72 8.14 3.79 7.60
CA GLY A 72 9.20 2.79 7.44
C GLY A 72 8.67 1.37 7.61
N THR A 73 8.01 1.08 8.73
CA THR A 73 7.60 -0.29 9.09
C THR A 73 6.52 -0.85 8.17
N GLY A 74 5.56 -0.03 7.75
CA GLY A 74 4.51 -0.42 6.82
C GLY A 74 5.07 -0.82 5.45
N HIS A 75 5.92 0.03 4.86
CA HIS A 75 6.58 -0.28 3.58
C HIS A 75 7.47 -1.51 3.66
N PHE A 76 8.23 -1.65 4.75
CA PHE A 76 9.07 -2.82 4.97
C PHE A 76 8.25 -4.11 4.97
N LYS A 77 7.15 -4.15 5.73
CA LYS A 77 6.32 -5.36 5.83
C LYS A 77 5.59 -5.67 4.53
N LEU A 78 5.03 -4.67 3.85
CA LEU A 78 4.41 -4.88 2.53
C LEU A 78 5.41 -5.50 1.56
N THR A 79 6.62 -4.93 1.48
CA THR A 79 7.70 -5.43 0.62
C THR A 79 8.09 -6.87 0.99
N ALA A 80 8.23 -7.17 2.28
CA ALA A 80 8.59 -8.50 2.76
C ALA A 80 7.53 -9.56 2.40
N TYR A 81 6.24 -9.23 2.45
CA TYR A 81 5.17 -10.17 2.07
C TYR A 81 4.97 -10.32 0.57
N LEU A 82 5.44 -9.36 -0.23
CA LEU A 82 5.40 -9.46 -1.69
C LEU A 82 6.61 -10.20 -2.27
N LEU A 83 7.56 -10.66 -1.44
CA LEU A 83 8.74 -11.40 -1.87
C LEU A 83 8.70 -12.88 -1.43
N PRO A 84 9.04 -13.84 -2.32
CA PRO A 84 9.20 -13.70 -3.77
C PRO A 84 7.87 -13.95 -4.50
N ILE A 85 7.19 -12.89 -4.92
CA ILE A 85 6.14 -12.94 -5.97
C ILE A 85 6.75 -12.41 -7.28
#